data_AF-A0A7G6YV89-F1
#
_entry.id   AF-A0A7G6YV89-F1
#
_cell.length_a   1.000
_cell.length_b   1.000
_cell.length_c   1.000
_cell.angle_alpha   90.00
_cell.angle_beta   90.00
_cell.angle_gamma   90.00
#
_symmetry.space_group_name_H-M   'P 1'
#
loop_
_entity.id
_entity.type
_entity.pdbx_description
1 polymer ?
#
loop_
_entity_poly.entity_id
_entity_poly.type
_entity_poly.pdbx_seq_one_letter_code
_entity_poly.pdbx_strand_id
1 'polypeptide(L)'
;MDLRPLYETLQQRRRPEDIADLLLPLLQDRLTPTQLATLRRAASHSVRQSVWQYTSLLETFRTPVGATQQVQQSAVLFGVPLPAAQRYDSADEVAAFLRQINPLIGKQYQANNYRTDRLDRAARTAAGLDLSKRRYNKLFRSVRHLEEKLQRMLREWRKLELEQVAKHGLVHDLSYEVFARDLDSAAFIAYYTARCNLRSEFTIDGQQRPYDEVADMLFQRCAGTAPSTVARWLGAAAQPASPTANWWAIAHVYPAPHVLAQLSSEQQGQLLGRWTTFLQEAATYLRDVWARNTFARQTMIVKRGDDSSTWNAAAGAWNKARDNWINLLYALGMEFVLEELCFGKALRLMAADVAAWHRSAGQGLDPNTQVWAALPLPWEVFAGTATCTRAQVAAACQQAGLDPEKSGWLAPRPHGVVKFRPTPELVHGVRISNPYLATVLKRHRYFSGKAAWPLHPE
;
A
#
# COMPACT_ATOMS: atom_id res chain seq x y z
N MET A 1 -12.86 -22.03 16.22
CA MET A 1 -11.48 -21.56 16.03
C MET A 1 -11.54 -20.06 15.81
N ASP A 2 -10.83 -19.26 16.59
CA ASP A 2 -10.84 -17.79 16.44
C ASP A 2 -9.81 -17.35 15.41
N LEU A 3 -10.26 -16.66 14.36
CA LEU A 3 -9.40 -16.16 13.27
C LEU A 3 -9.12 -14.66 13.39
N ARG A 4 -9.65 -13.97 14.41
CA ARG A 4 -9.41 -12.54 14.63
C ARG A 4 -7.91 -12.19 14.69
N PRO A 5 -7.03 -12.96 15.37
CA PRO A 5 -5.61 -12.64 15.40
C PRO A 5 -4.97 -12.63 14.01
N LEU A 6 -5.40 -13.52 13.09
CA LEU A 6 -4.94 -13.52 11.71
C LEU A 6 -5.51 -12.33 10.93
N TYR A 7 -6.80 -12.04 11.09
CA TYR A 7 -7.46 -10.92 10.43
C TYR A 7 -6.84 -9.56 10.78
N GLU A 8 -6.50 -9.34 12.06
CA GLU A 8 -5.82 -8.13 12.51
C GLU A 8 -4.47 -7.92 11.81
N THR A 9 -3.81 -9.00 11.37
CA THR A 9 -2.51 -8.89 10.69
C THR A 9 -2.61 -8.29 9.29
N LEU A 10 -3.80 -8.28 8.66
CA LEU A 10 -4.01 -7.71 7.33
C LEU A 10 -3.75 -6.20 7.30
N GLN A 11 -3.97 -5.52 8.43
CA GLN A 11 -3.70 -4.09 8.60
C GLN A 11 -2.33 -3.82 9.25
N GLN A 12 -1.49 -4.84 9.36
CA GLN A 12 -0.18 -4.78 10.00
C GLN A 12 0.93 -5.11 9.00
N ARG A 13 2.16 -4.87 9.43
CA ARG A 13 3.40 -5.18 8.72
C ARG A 13 4.20 -6.24 9.47
N ARG A 14 3.50 -7.18 10.11
CA ARG A 14 4.12 -8.35 10.74
C ARG A 14 4.93 -9.13 9.71
N ARG A 15 5.98 -9.79 10.19
CA ARG A 15 6.84 -10.55 9.31
C ARG A 15 6.15 -11.89 8.98
N PRO A 16 6.33 -12.43 7.77
CA PRO A 16 5.75 -13.70 7.34
C PRO A 16 6.04 -14.85 8.31
N GLU A 17 7.20 -14.85 8.96
CA GLU A 17 7.62 -15.81 9.96
C GLU A 17 6.73 -15.78 11.21
N ASP A 18 6.31 -14.58 11.62
CA ASP A 18 5.42 -14.39 12.77
C ASP A 18 4.00 -14.87 12.41
N ILE A 19 3.58 -14.71 11.15
CA ILE A 19 2.31 -15.28 10.67
C ILE A 19 2.39 -16.81 10.58
N ALA A 20 3.50 -17.37 10.08
CA ALA A 20 3.71 -18.82 10.05
C ALA A 20 3.62 -19.43 11.46
N ASP A 21 4.17 -18.74 12.45
CA ASP A 21 4.12 -19.14 13.86
C ASP A 21 2.70 -19.07 14.45
N LEU A 22 1.88 -18.07 14.05
CA LEU A 22 0.45 -18.00 14.38
C LEU A 22 -0.36 -19.12 13.71
N LEU A 23 0.03 -19.52 12.50
CA LEU A 23 -0.67 -20.57 11.73
C LEU A 23 -0.39 -21.99 12.24
N LEU A 24 0.78 -22.24 12.84
CA LEU A 24 1.15 -23.56 13.36
C LEU A 24 0.06 -24.19 14.25
N PRO A 25 -0.39 -23.56 15.35
CA PRO A 25 -1.42 -24.16 16.22
C PRO A 25 -2.79 -24.31 15.52
N LEU A 26 -3.05 -23.55 14.46
CA LEU A 26 -4.32 -23.61 13.72
C LEU A 26 -4.34 -24.72 12.68
N LEU A 27 -3.19 -25.04 12.10
CA LEU A 27 -3.10 -25.94 10.94
C LEU A 27 -2.43 -27.28 11.26
N GLN A 28 -1.59 -27.38 12.30
CA GLN A 28 -0.69 -28.52 12.50
C GLN A 28 -1.33 -29.90 12.35
N ASP A 29 -2.55 -30.10 12.86
CA ASP A 29 -3.26 -31.39 12.85
C ASP A 29 -3.87 -31.71 11.47
N ARG A 30 -3.84 -30.74 10.55
CA ARG A 30 -4.39 -30.81 9.18
C ARG A 30 -3.29 -30.75 8.10
N LEU A 31 -2.01 -30.68 8.51
CA LEU A 31 -0.88 -30.62 7.59
C LEU A 31 -0.27 -32.00 7.38
N THR A 32 0.15 -32.29 6.15
CA THR A 32 1.04 -33.43 5.89
C THR A 32 2.41 -33.18 6.53
N PRO A 33 3.23 -34.22 6.77
CA PRO A 33 4.57 -34.04 7.35
C PRO A 33 5.43 -33.02 6.58
N THR A 34 5.37 -33.02 5.24
CA THR A 34 6.09 -32.07 4.39
C THR A 34 5.58 -30.65 4.52
N GLN A 35 4.25 -30.46 4.55
CA GLN A 35 3.63 -29.15 4.76
C GLN A 35 3.97 -28.60 6.15
N LEU A 36 3.91 -29.45 7.18
CA LEU A 36 4.27 -29.10 8.54
C LEU A 36 5.74 -28.70 8.65
N ALA A 37 6.65 -29.45 8.01
CA ALA A 37 8.07 -29.09 7.96
C ALA A 37 8.31 -27.74 7.27
N THR A 38 7.60 -27.49 6.15
CA THR A 38 7.66 -26.23 5.41
C THR A 38 7.22 -25.05 6.28
N LEU A 39 6.09 -25.18 6.98
CA LEU A 39 5.57 -24.14 7.86
C LEU A 39 6.44 -23.93 9.10
N ARG A 40 6.91 -25.01 9.73
CA ARG A 40 7.82 -24.96 10.90
C ARG A 40 9.14 -24.26 10.57
N ARG A 41 9.71 -24.52 9.39
CA ARG A 41 10.94 -23.85 8.93
C ARG A 41 10.76 -22.34 8.80
N ALA A 42 9.58 -21.85 8.39
CA ALA A 42 9.31 -20.43 8.36
C ALA A 42 9.09 -19.88 9.78
N ALA A 43 8.29 -20.57 10.59
CA ALA A 43 7.99 -20.19 11.96
C ALA A 43 9.20 -20.19 12.91
N SER A 44 10.23 -20.99 12.64
CA SER A 44 11.47 -21.01 13.44
C SER A 44 12.27 -19.70 13.40
N HIS A 45 11.91 -18.79 12.48
CA HIS A 45 12.48 -17.45 12.38
C HIS A 45 11.56 -16.35 12.94
N SER A 46 10.45 -16.73 13.60
CA SER A 46 9.55 -15.77 14.25
C SER A 46 10.26 -15.04 15.39
N VAL A 47 9.75 -13.87 15.79
CA VAL A 47 10.36 -13.04 16.83
C VAL A 47 10.45 -13.88 18.10
N ARG A 48 9.33 -14.54 18.43
CA ARG A 48 9.17 -15.41 19.58
C ARG A 48 10.21 -16.54 19.63
N GLN A 49 10.59 -17.11 18.49
CA GLN A 49 11.54 -18.22 18.40
C GLN A 49 12.99 -17.77 18.17
N SER A 50 13.21 -16.48 17.89
CA SER A 50 14.56 -15.94 17.67
C SER A 50 15.33 -15.77 18.99
N VAL A 51 16.67 -15.89 18.93
CA VAL A 51 17.57 -15.65 20.07
C VAL A 51 17.41 -14.24 20.65
N TRP A 52 17.09 -13.27 19.80
CA TRP A 52 16.96 -11.88 20.20
C TRP A 52 15.59 -11.56 20.82
N GLN A 53 14.54 -12.28 20.44
CA GLN A 53 13.15 -12.03 20.85
C GLN A 53 12.62 -10.62 20.55
N TYR A 54 13.26 -9.87 19.64
CA TYR A 54 12.74 -8.63 19.08
C TYR A 54 13.25 -8.39 17.65
N THR A 55 12.59 -7.47 16.93
CA THR A 55 13.01 -6.97 15.61
C THR A 55 13.15 -5.46 15.63
N SER A 56 14.03 -4.90 14.79
CA SER A 56 14.14 -3.45 14.62
C SER A 56 13.13 -2.90 13.59
N LEU A 57 12.35 -3.79 12.96
CA LEU A 57 11.35 -3.45 11.96
C LEU A 57 10.05 -3.00 12.65
N LEU A 58 9.39 -1.98 12.10
CA LEU A 58 8.04 -1.62 12.55
C LEU A 58 7.06 -2.66 12.00
N GLU A 59 6.25 -3.21 12.90
CA GLU A 59 5.22 -4.20 12.62
C GLU A 59 3.86 -3.60 12.28
N THR A 60 3.73 -2.27 12.31
CA THR A 60 2.50 -1.56 11.95
C THR A 60 2.75 -0.59 10.81
N PHE A 61 1.70 -0.30 10.05
CA PHE A 61 1.71 0.87 9.18
C PHE A 61 1.70 2.14 10.03
N ARG A 62 2.13 3.26 9.43
CA ARG A 62 2.05 4.55 10.10
C ARG A 62 0.59 4.93 10.26
N THR A 63 0.14 5.12 11.49
CA THR A 63 -1.20 5.65 11.77
C THR A 63 -1.20 7.18 11.59
N PRO A 64 -2.14 7.75 10.83
CA PRO A 64 -2.33 9.18 10.77
C PRO A 64 -2.60 9.75 12.18
N VAL A 65 -1.93 10.85 12.51
CA VAL A 65 -2.13 11.49 13.82
C VAL A 65 -3.48 12.18 13.84
N GLY A 66 -4.35 11.81 14.78
CA GLY A 66 -5.66 12.43 15.02
C GLY A 66 -5.61 13.91 15.42
N ALA A 67 -6.77 14.45 15.78
CA ALA A 67 -6.96 15.84 16.20
C ALA A 67 -7.50 16.00 17.63
N THR A 68 -7.43 14.96 18.46
CA THR A 68 -8.03 14.93 19.82
C THR A 68 -7.68 16.16 20.65
N GLN A 69 -6.40 16.54 20.72
CA GLN A 69 -5.99 17.71 21.50
C GLN A 69 -6.53 19.02 20.93
N GLN A 70 -6.53 19.18 19.60
CA GLN A 70 -7.03 20.37 18.92
C GLN A 70 -8.55 20.51 19.07
N VAL A 71 -9.28 19.39 19.03
CA VAL A 71 -10.72 19.35 19.27
C VAL A 71 -11.04 19.69 20.71
N GLN A 72 -10.37 19.07 21.69
CA GLN A 72 -10.55 19.39 23.11
C GLN A 72 -10.31 20.88 23.41
N GLN A 73 -9.20 21.44 22.89
CA GLN A 73 -8.92 22.87 23.05
C GLN A 73 -9.98 23.75 22.39
N SER A 74 -10.44 23.38 21.20
CA SER A 74 -11.52 24.11 20.52
C SER A 74 -12.83 24.01 21.29
N ALA A 75 -13.19 22.85 21.82
CA ALA A 75 -14.40 22.66 22.61
C ALA A 75 -14.41 23.55 23.87
N VAL A 76 -13.29 23.63 24.59
CA VAL A 76 -13.14 24.57 25.72
C VAL A 76 -13.30 26.02 25.27
N LEU A 77 -12.74 26.38 24.10
CA LEU A 77 -12.91 27.74 23.56
C LEU A 77 -14.35 28.02 23.11
N PHE A 78 -15.11 27.03 22.67
CA PHE A 78 -16.48 27.23 22.21
C PHE A 78 -17.52 26.97 23.32
N GLY A 79 -17.10 26.47 24.49
CA GLY A 79 -18.02 26.07 25.56
C GLY A 79 -18.89 24.87 25.20
N VAL A 80 -18.41 24.02 24.27
CA VAL A 80 -19.14 22.85 23.78
C VAL A 80 -18.73 21.62 24.60
N PRO A 81 -19.67 20.87 25.17
CA PRO A 81 -19.34 19.65 25.90
C PRO A 81 -18.85 18.56 24.93
N LEU A 82 -17.81 17.82 25.36
CA LEU A 82 -17.33 16.63 24.65
C LEU A 82 -17.49 15.39 25.52
N PRO A 83 -17.76 14.21 24.93
CA PRO A 83 -17.68 12.94 25.66
C PRO A 83 -16.25 12.68 26.15
N ALA A 84 -16.08 12.33 27.43
CA ALA A 84 -14.77 12.20 28.06
C ALA A 84 -13.86 11.13 27.42
N ALA A 85 -14.44 10.08 26.84
CA ALA A 85 -13.72 8.97 26.23
C ALA A 85 -13.49 9.12 24.72
N GLN A 86 -14.07 10.14 24.07
CA GLN A 86 -13.99 10.26 22.62
C GLN A 86 -12.58 10.67 22.18
N ARG A 87 -12.03 9.89 21.25
CA ARG A 87 -10.78 10.20 20.54
C ARG A 87 -11.14 10.64 19.13
N TYR A 88 -10.60 11.76 18.70
CA TYR A 88 -10.86 12.33 17.37
C TYR A 88 -9.77 11.88 16.39
N ASP A 89 -9.66 10.56 16.22
CA ASP A 89 -8.68 9.93 15.35
C ASP A 89 -9.24 9.74 13.92
N SER A 90 -10.57 9.72 13.77
CA SER A 90 -11.24 9.72 12.47
C SER A 90 -11.41 11.13 11.90
N ALA A 91 -11.24 11.25 10.57
CA ALA A 91 -11.52 12.50 9.86
C ALA A 91 -13.01 12.89 9.93
N ASP A 92 -13.92 11.91 9.94
CA ASP A 92 -15.36 12.16 9.97
C ASP A 92 -15.81 12.75 11.31
N GLU A 93 -15.23 12.29 12.42
CA GLU A 93 -15.52 12.85 13.74
C GLU A 93 -15.06 14.30 13.86
N VAL A 94 -13.88 14.61 13.32
CA VAL A 94 -13.36 15.98 13.27
C VAL A 94 -14.23 16.86 12.36
N ALA A 95 -14.68 16.33 11.21
CA ALA A 95 -15.59 17.02 10.30
C ALA A 95 -16.95 17.29 10.96
N ALA A 96 -17.51 16.32 11.68
CA ALA A 96 -18.75 16.45 12.41
C ALA A 96 -18.65 17.54 13.50
N PHE A 97 -17.56 17.53 14.29
CA PHE A 97 -17.30 18.57 15.28
C PHE A 97 -17.14 19.96 14.64
N LEU A 98 -16.44 20.06 13.50
CA LEU A 98 -16.32 21.30 12.75
C LEU A 98 -17.66 21.83 12.23
N ARG A 99 -18.56 20.94 11.78
CA ARG A 99 -19.93 21.32 11.39
C ARG A 99 -20.77 21.82 12.56
N GLN A 100 -20.47 21.36 13.78
CA GLN A 100 -21.12 21.84 15.00
C GLN A 100 -20.63 23.25 15.41
N ILE A 101 -19.32 23.52 15.36
CA ILE A 101 -18.76 24.77 15.90
C ILE A 101 -18.67 25.93 14.90
N ASN A 102 -18.59 25.65 13.59
CA ASN A 102 -18.55 26.69 12.55
C ASN A 102 -19.76 27.65 12.62
N PRO A 103 -21.01 27.14 12.73
CA PRO A 103 -22.20 28.00 12.83
C PRO A 103 -22.20 28.91 14.07
N LEU A 104 -21.57 28.51 15.17
CA LEU A 104 -21.53 29.29 16.43
C LEU A 104 -20.79 30.63 16.30
N ILE A 105 -20.03 30.81 15.21
CA ILE A 105 -19.36 32.08 14.88
C ILE A 105 -19.79 32.63 13.52
N GLY A 106 -20.89 32.12 12.96
CA GLY A 106 -21.37 32.50 11.63
C GLY A 106 -20.37 32.24 10.50
N LYS A 107 -19.44 31.29 10.70
CA LYS A 107 -18.43 30.93 9.71
C LYS A 107 -18.98 29.80 8.83
N GLN A 108 -18.89 29.96 7.51
CA GLN A 108 -19.16 28.87 6.58
C GLN A 108 -18.01 27.86 6.58
N TYR A 109 -18.33 26.58 6.43
CA TYR A 109 -17.32 25.53 6.36
C TYR A 109 -16.33 25.81 5.22
N GLN A 110 -15.03 25.65 5.47
CA GLN A 110 -13.92 25.94 4.55
C GLN A 110 -13.70 27.42 4.15
N ALA A 111 -14.56 28.35 4.56
CA ALA A 111 -14.35 29.79 4.37
C ALA A 111 -13.28 30.31 5.36
N ASN A 112 -12.01 30.24 4.97
CA ASN A 112 -10.83 30.43 5.84
C ASN A 112 -10.03 31.72 5.62
N ASN A 113 -10.46 32.61 4.73
CA ASN A 113 -9.78 33.86 4.42
C ASN A 113 -10.06 34.92 5.49
N TYR A 114 -9.01 35.41 6.16
CA TYR A 114 -9.13 36.41 7.22
C TYR A 114 -9.70 37.76 6.77
N ARG A 115 -9.60 38.09 5.48
CA ARG A 115 -10.08 39.37 4.94
C ARG A 115 -11.54 39.29 4.53
N THR A 116 -11.94 38.21 3.87
CA THR A 116 -13.27 38.08 3.24
C THR A 116 -14.26 37.26 4.06
N ASP A 117 -13.78 36.25 4.79
CA ASP A 117 -14.67 35.25 5.40
C ASP A 117 -14.89 35.52 6.89
N ARG A 118 -14.19 36.51 7.42
CA ARG A 118 -14.22 36.91 8.82
C ARG A 118 -15.20 38.05 9.01
N LEU A 119 -16.23 37.84 9.83
CA LEU A 119 -17.23 38.86 10.11
C LEU A 119 -16.60 40.10 10.77
N ASP A 120 -16.93 41.29 10.25
CA ASP A 120 -16.59 42.57 10.85
C ASP A 120 -17.52 42.92 12.03
N ARG A 121 -17.47 44.16 12.55
CA ARG A 121 -18.33 44.54 13.69
C ARG A 121 -19.80 44.50 13.33
N ALA A 122 -20.19 45.08 12.20
CA ALA A 122 -21.58 45.16 11.77
C ALA A 122 -22.13 43.76 11.47
N ALA A 123 -21.36 42.93 10.77
CA ALA A 123 -21.75 41.57 10.41
C ALA A 123 -21.86 40.64 11.63
N ARG A 124 -21.02 40.80 12.67
CA ARG A 124 -21.19 40.08 13.94
C ARG A 124 -22.48 40.46 14.66
N THR A 125 -22.79 41.75 14.74
CA THR A 125 -24.04 42.22 15.34
C THR A 125 -25.25 41.73 14.57
N ALA A 126 -25.21 41.77 13.23
CA ALA A 126 -26.28 41.23 12.38
C ALA A 126 -26.47 39.71 12.54
N ALA A 127 -25.39 38.98 12.79
CA ALA A 127 -25.42 37.54 13.09
C ALA A 127 -25.80 37.21 14.54
N GLY A 128 -26.17 38.19 15.37
CA GLY A 128 -26.54 37.98 16.77
C GLY A 128 -25.36 37.59 17.67
N LEU A 129 -24.12 37.83 17.25
CA LEU A 129 -22.92 37.44 17.99
C LEU A 129 -22.45 38.57 18.91
N ASP A 130 -22.74 38.44 20.21
CA ASP A 130 -22.17 39.30 21.25
C ASP A 130 -20.75 38.85 21.63
N LEU A 131 -19.82 39.03 20.69
CA LEU A 131 -18.41 38.64 20.85
C LEU A 131 -17.48 39.83 20.60
N SER A 132 -16.54 40.05 21.53
CA SER A 132 -15.45 40.99 21.32
C SER A 132 -14.61 40.59 20.10
N LYS A 133 -14.05 41.56 19.38
CA LYS A 133 -13.17 41.32 18.21
C LYS A 133 -12.04 40.32 18.54
N ARG A 134 -11.44 40.43 19.73
CA ARG A 134 -10.37 39.54 20.18
C ARG A 134 -10.86 38.11 20.37
N ARG A 135 -12.02 37.91 21.00
CA ARG A 135 -12.62 36.59 21.21
C ARG A 135 -13.00 35.95 19.89
N TYR A 136 -13.70 36.69 19.02
CA TYR A 136 -14.08 36.22 17.69
C TYR A 136 -12.86 35.79 16.86
N ASN A 137 -11.81 36.61 16.81
CA ASN A 137 -10.57 36.28 16.11
C ASN A 137 -9.88 35.02 16.68
N LYS A 138 -9.99 34.78 17.98
CA LYS A 138 -9.45 33.56 18.60
C LYS A 138 -10.23 32.32 18.12
N LEU A 139 -11.56 32.39 18.13
CA LEU A 139 -12.44 31.30 17.68
C LEU A 139 -12.25 31.00 16.19
N PHE A 140 -12.24 32.04 15.35
CA PHE A 140 -12.03 31.90 13.90
C PHE A 140 -10.69 31.22 13.60
N ARG A 141 -9.59 31.62 14.28
CA ARG A 141 -8.28 30.98 14.12
C ARG A 141 -8.30 29.51 14.55
N SER A 142 -8.96 29.20 15.66
CA SER A 142 -9.08 27.82 16.15
C SER A 142 -9.75 26.91 15.11
N VAL A 143 -10.88 27.35 14.57
CA VAL A 143 -11.64 26.60 13.56
C VAL A 143 -10.84 26.45 12.28
N ARG A 144 -10.22 27.52 11.78
CA ARG A 144 -9.35 27.44 10.60
C ARG A 144 -8.24 26.40 10.77
N HIS A 145 -7.52 26.44 11.89
CA HIS A 145 -6.44 25.48 12.14
C HIS A 145 -6.95 24.04 12.26
N LEU A 146 -8.14 23.85 12.81
CA LEU A 146 -8.77 22.55 12.86
C LEU A 146 -9.24 22.05 11.48
N GLU A 147 -9.74 22.94 10.62
CA GLU A 147 -10.02 22.63 9.20
C GLU A 147 -8.75 22.28 8.43
N GLU A 148 -7.65 23.03 8.61
CA GLU A 148 -6.34 22.73 8.03
C GLU A 148 -5.81 21.36 8.50
N LYS A 149 -6.02 21.05 9.78
CA LYS A 149 -5.67 19.76 10.39
C LYS A 149 -6.51 18.63 9.80
N LEU A 150 -7.82 18.81 9.64
CA LEU A 150 -8.70 17.84 8.96
C LEU A 150 -8.21 17.56 7.54
N GLN A 151 -7.90 18.60 6.77
CA GLN A 151 -7.38 18.43 5.41
C GLN A 151 -6.04 17.68 5.39
N ARG A 152 -5.17 17.89 6.38
CA ARG A 152 -3.94 17.10 6.53
C ARG A 152 -4.25 15.64 6.88
N MET A 153 -5.19 15.39 7.78
CA MET A 153 -5.61 14.03 8.15
C MET A 153 -6.15 13.27 6.95
N LEU A 154 -7.05 13.87 6.17
CA LEU A 154 -7.60 13.26 4.95
C LEU A 154 -6.49 12.87 3.95
N ARG A 155 -5.48 13.73 3.76
CA ARG A 155 -4.32 13.41 2.90
C ARG A 155 -3.48 12.27 3.44
N GLU A 156 -3.21 12.23 4.74
CA GLU A 156 -2.42 11.16 5.35
C GLU A 156 -3.18 9.81 5.35
N TRP A 157 -4.50 9.83 5.55
CA TRP A 157 -5.35 8.64 5.42
C TRP A 157 -5.37 8.11 3.99
N ARG A 158 -5.57 8.99 2.99
CA ARG A 158 -5.49 8.59 1.58
C ARG A 158 -4.10 8.04 1.23
N LYS A 159 -3.04 8.64 1.76
CA LYS A 159 -1.68 8.13 1.56
C LYS A 159 -1.50 6.74 2.16
N LEU A 160 -2.02 6.48 3.37
CA LEU A 160 -1.97 5.16 3.99
C LEU A 160 -2.70 4.11 3.13
N GLU A 161 -3.88 4.42 2.64
CA GLU A 161 -4.65 3.56 1.72
C GLU A 161 -3.84 3.25 0.45
N LEU A 162 -3.24 4.26 -0.18
CA LEU A 162 -2.36 4.07 -1.35
C LEU A 162 -1.15 3.18 -1.01
N GLU A 163 -0.52 3.36 0.16
CA GLU A 163 0.59 2.51 0.61
C GLU A 163 0.16 1.05 0.78
N GLN A 164 -1.03 0.82 1.34
CA GLN A 164 -1.64 -0.50 1.53
C GLN A 164 -1.96 -1.16 0.18
N VAL A 165 -2.68 -0.47 -0.71
CA VAL A 165 -2.99 -0.97 -2.06
C VAL A 165 -1.72 -1.29 -2.82
N ALA A 166 -0.71 -0.41 -2.80
CA ALA A 166 0.57 -0.63 -3.47
C ALA A 166 1.25 -1.95 -3.04
N LYS A 167 1.02 -2.40 -1.80
CA LYS A 167 1.63 -3.60 -1.24
C LYS A 167 0.77 -4.83 -1.52
N HIS A 168 -0.46 -4.86 -1.02
CA HIS A 168 -1.29 -6.05 -0.93
C HIS A 168 -2.67 -5.90 -1.59
N GLY A 169 -2.91 -4.85 -2.38
CA GLY A 169 -4.18 -4.64 -3.06
C GLY A 169 -5.35 -4.34 -2.12
N LEU A 170 -6.53 -4.87 -2.44
CA LEU A 170 -7.81 -4.55 -1.78
C LEU A 170 -8.07 -5.39 -0.51
N VAL A 171 -7.03 -5.99 0.09
CA VAL A 171 -7.21 -6.85 1.28
C VAL A 171 -7.88 -6.11 2.45
N HIS A 172 -7.72 -4.78 2.52
CA HIS A 172 -8.28 -3.93 3.57
C HIS A 172 -9.80 -3.73 3.44
N ASP A 173 -10.39 -4.08 2.29
CA ASP A 173 -11.84 -4.08 2.06
C ASP A 173 -12.52 -5.37 2.51
N LEU A 174 -11.75 -6.41 2.84
CA LEU A 174 -12.31 -7.67 3.31
C LEU A 174 -12.87 -7.49 4.71
N SER A 175 -14.16 -7.82 4.91
CA SER A 175 -14.72 -7.91 6.25
C SER A 175 -14.20 -9.16 6.97
N TYR A 176 -14.26 -9.15 8.31
CA TYR A 176 -13.91 -10.32 9.10
C TYR A 176 -14.74 -11.54 8.72
N GLU A 177 -16.04 -11.35 8.49
CA GLU A 177 -16.99 -12.42 8.15
C GLU A 177 -16.66 -13.07 6.81
N VAL A 178 -16.15 -12.31 5.84
CA VAL A 178 -15.68 -12.85 4.55
C VAL A 178 -14.34 -13.55 4.73
N PHE A 179 -13.38 -12.92 5.43
CA PHE A 179 -12.07 -13.50 5.67
C PHE A 179 -12.14 -14.84 6.42
N ALA A 180 -12.97 -14.92 7.45
CA ALA A 180 -13.04 -16.05 8.36
C ALA A 180 -13.88 -17.24 7.85
N ARG A 181 -14.45 -17.17 6.63
CA ARG A 181 -15.30 -18.25 6.08
C ARG A 181 -14.58 -19.57 5.90
N ASP A 182 -13.29 -19.52 5.57
CA ASP A 182 -12.48 -20.68 5.26
C ASP A 182 -11.07 -20.51 5.80
N LEU A 183 -10.62 -21.47 6.63
CA LEU A 183 -9.34 -21.39 7.31
C LEU A 183 -8.16 -21.42 6.34
N ASP A 184 -8.22 -22.26 5.31
CA ASP A 184 -7.10 -22.42 4.36
C ASP A 184 -6.94 -21.13 3.52
N SER A 185 -8.05 -20.52 3.12
CA SER A 185 -8.09 -19.21 2.46
C SER A 185 -7.55 -18.11 3.38
N ALA A 186 -8.02 -18.06 4.63
CA ALA A 186 -7.54 -17.10 5.63
C ALA A 186 -6.03 -17.22 5.88
N ALA A 187 -5.51 -18.44 5.94
CA ALA A 187 -4.10 -18.72 6.14
C ALA A 187 -3.25 -18.24 4.95
N PHE A 188 -3.68 -18.56 3.72
CA PHE A 188 -3.02 -18.06 2.51
C PHE A 188 -3.03 -16.53 2.46
N ILE A 189 -4.18 -15.90 2.65
CA ILE A 189 -4.35 -14.44 2.58
C ILE A 189 -3.46 -13.75 3.61
N ALA A 190 -3.48 -14.18 4.88
CA ALA A 190 -2.68 -13.57 5.93
C ALA A 190 -1.17 -13.69 5.65
N TYR A 191 -0.71 -14.90 5.28
CA TYR A 191 0.71 -15.12 4.99
C TYR A 191 1.18 -14.35 3.75
N TYR A 192 0.44 -14.43 2.65
CA TYR A 192 0.79 -13.76 1.41
C TYR A 192 0.75 -12.22 1.54
N THR A 193 -0.19 -11.69 2.34
CA THR A 193 -0.24 -10.27 2.68
C THR A 193 1.00 -9.83 3.45
N ALA A 194 1.44 -10.62 4.44
CA ALA A 194 2.68 -10.34 5.17
C ALA A 194 3.92 -10.35 4.26
N ARG A 195 3.99 -11.30 3.31
CA ARG A 195 5.04 -11.34 2.26
C ARG A 195 5.03 -10.08 1.41
N CYS A 196 3.85 -9.61 0.99
CA CYS A 196 3.71 -8.38 0.22
C CYS A 196 4.14 -7.13 1.01
N ASN A 197 3.96 -7.14 2.33
CA ASN A 197 4.23 -6.01 3.23
C ASN A 197 5.70 -5.83 3.61
N LEU A 198 6.56 -6.78 3.20
CA LEU A 198 7.99 -6.68 3.39
C LEU A 198 8.55 -5.36 2.83
N ARG A 199 9.56 -4.87 3.54
CA ARG A 199 10.31 -3.69 3.14
C ARG A 199 11.26 -4.08 2.02
N SER A 200 11.38 -3.21 1.02
CA SER A 200 12.29 -3.44 -0.09
C SER A 200 13.73 -3.36 0.40
N GLU A 201 14.50 -4.39 0.11
CA GLU A 201 15.96 -4.36 0.18
C GLU A 201 16.49 -3.54 -1.01
N PHE A 202 17.49 -2.70 -0.77
CA PHE A 202 18.20 -1.98 -1.82
C PHE A 202 19.27 -2.91 -2.38
N THR A 203 19.00 -3.45 -3.56
CA THR A 203 19.87 -4.38 -4.28
C THR A 203 19.96 -3.93 -5.74
N ILE A 204 21.04 -4.33 -6.40
CA ILE A 204 21.17 -4.21 -7.86
C ILE A 204 20.58 -5.43 -8.61
N ASP A 205 20.30 -6.53 -7.89
CA ASP A 205 19.86 -7.83 -8.42
C ASP A 205 18.34 -8.01 -8.42
N GLY A 206 17.59 -6.97 -8.03
CA GLY A 206 16.13 -6.96 -7.99
C GLY A 206 15.53 -7.33 -6.64
N GLN A 207 14.21 -7.13 -6.52
CA GLN A 207 13.46 -7.32 -5.28
C GLN A 207 12.96 -8.76 -5.12
N GLN A 208 12.89 -9.22 -3.87
CA GLN A 208 12.30 -10.52 -3.55
C GLN A 208 10.81 -10.57 -3.93
N ARG A 209 10.40 -11.67 -4.58
CA ARG A 209 9.00 -11.89 -4.93
C ARG A 209 8.18 -12.32 -3.69
N PRO A 210 6.92 -11.88 -3.56
CA PRO A 210 6.09 -12.26 -2.42
C PRO A 210 5.68 -13.73 -2.39
N TYR A 211 5.41 -14.34 -3.57
CA TYR A 211 4.91 -15.71 -3.69
C TYR A 211 6.05 -16.73 -3.55
N ASP A 212 6.27 -17.21 -2.32
CA ASP A 212 7.28 -18.21 -2.00
C ASP A 212 6.69 -19.60 -1.77
N GLU A 213 7.53 -20.58 -1.44
CA GLU A 213 7.12 -21.97 -1.20
C GLU A 213 6.12 -22.16 -0.06
N VAL A 214 6.07 -21.25 0.93
CA VAL A 214 5.09 -21.31 2.02
C VAL A 214 3.76 -20.76 1.54
N ALA A 215 3.78 -19.63 0.81
CA ALA A 215 2.58 -19.09 0.18
C ALA A 215 1.99 -20.09 -0.84
N ASP A 216 2.83 -20.73 -1.66
CA ASP A 216 2.43 -21.77 -2.59
C ASP A 216 1.82 -22.95 -1.83
N MET A 217 2.48 -23.49 -0.80
CA MET A 217 1.93 -24.57 0.02
C MET A 217 0.55 -24.26 0.59
N LEU A 218 0.34 -23.05 1.13
CA LEU A 218 -0.96 -22.62 1.64
C LEU A 218 -2.00 -22.44 0.52
N PHE A 219 -1.60 -21.89 -0.62
CA PHE A 219 -2.45 -21.75 -1.79
C PHE A 219 -2.92 -23.10 -2.34
N GLN A 220 -2.01 -24.07 -2.42
CA GLN A 220 -2.27 -25.43 -2.88
C GLN A 220 -3.28 -26.18 -2.01
N ARG A 221 -3.45 -25.79 -0.73
CA ARG A 221 -4.54 -26.31 0.11
C ARG A 221 -5.92 -25.81 -0.32
N CYS A 222 -5.98 -24.64 -0.94
CA CYS A 222 -7.20 -24.09 -1.54
C CYS A 222 -7.42 -24.69 -2.94
N ALA A 223 -6.40 -24.65 -3.79
CA ALA A 223 -6.48 -25.02 -5.20
C ALA A 223 -6.46 -26.53 -5.47
N GLY A 224 -5.97 -27.34 -4.53
CA GLY A 224 -5.62 -28.73 -4.77
C GLY A 224 -4.30 -28.86 -5.54
N THR A 225 -3.72 -30.06 -5.54
CA THR A 225 -2.45 -30.34 -6.24
C THR A 225 -2.52 -31.62 -7.06
N ALA A 226 -1.98 -31.55 -8.27
CA ALA A 226 -1.65 -32.73 -9.04
C ALA A 226 -0.24 -33.21 -8.68
N PRO A 227 -0.02 -34.51 -8.45
CA PRO A 227 1.30 -35.06 -8.19
C PRO A 227 2.15 -34.99 -9.45
N SER A 228 3.46 -34.77 -9.28
CA SER A 228 4.44 -34.88 -10.36
C SER A 228 4.38 -36.28 -11.00
N THR A 229 4.87 -36.43 -12.23
CA THR A 229 4.89 -37.72 -12.94
C THR A 229 5.56 -38.82 -12.11
N VAL A 230 6.66 -38.49 -11.44
CA VAL A 230 7.39 -39.41 -10.56
C VAL A 230 6.57 -39.75 -9.31
N ALA A 231 5.95 -38.76 -8.67
CA ALA A 231 5.12 -38.98 -7.48
C ALA A 231 3.89 -39.83 -7.81
N ARG A 232 3.30 -39.62 -9.00
CA ARG A 232 2.16 -40.40 -9.50
C ARG A 232 2.56 -41.87 -9.74
N TRP A 233 3.75 -42.11 -10.31
CA TRP A 233 4.30 -43.45 -10.47
C TRP A 233 4.53 -44.15 -9.12
N LEU A 234 4.92 -43.40 -8.09
CA LEU A 234 5.04 -43.88 -6.71
C LEU A 234 3.68 -43.99 -5.97
N GLY A 235 2.55 -43.84 -6.65
CA GLY A 235 1.21 -44.01 -6.08
C GLY A 235 0.66 -42.81 -5.32
N ALA A 236 1.27 -41.63 -5.42
CA ALA A 236 0.72 -40.42 -4.79
C ALA A 236 -0.59 -40.01 -5.50
N ALA A 237 -1.64 -39.83 -4.72
CA ALA A 237 -2.92 -39.30 -5.19
C ALA A 237 -2.87 -37.77 -5.33
N ALA A 238 -3.70 -37.23 -6.21
CA ALA A 238 -3.95 -35.79 -6.25
C ALA A 238 -4.69 -35.33 -4.99
N GLN A 239 -4.29 -34.18 -4.48
CA GLN A 239 -5.06 -33.51 -3.45
C GLN A 239 -6.17 -32.71 -4.14
N PRO A 240 -7.46 -32.98 -3.87
CA PRO A 240 -8.53 -32.21 -4.46
C PRO A 240 -8.51 -30.76 -3.96
N ALA A 241 -9.09 -29.86 -4.76
CA ALA A 241 -9.33 -28.48 -4.33
C ALA A 241 -10.26 -28.45 -3.11
N SER A 242 -10.08 -27.46 -2.24
CA SER A 242 -11.00 -27.26 -1.12
C SER A 242 -12.36 -26.79 -1.67
N PRO A 243 -13.47 -27.50 -1.39
CA PRO A 243 -14.80 -27.08 -1.85
C PRO A 243 -15.28 -25.80 -1.17
N THR A 244 -14.65 -25.40 -0.06
CA THR A 244 -14.99 -24.20 0.73
C THR A 244 -14.02 -23.05 0.49
N ALA A 245 -13.06 -23.19 -0.44
CA ALA A 245 -12.10 -22.13 -0.74
C ALA A 245 -12.82 -20.81 -1.08
N ASN A 246 -12.48 -19.75 -0.34
CA ASN A 246 -13.06 -18.44 -0.54
C ASN A 246 -12.30 -17.68 -1.63
N TRP A 247 -12.52 -18.07 -2.89
CA TRP A 247 -11.87 -17.47 -4.05
C TRP A 247 -12.10 -15.96 -4.17
N TRP A 248 -13.27 -15.49 -3.74
CA TRP A 248 -13.59 -14.06 -3.67
C TRP A 248 -12.58 -13.32 -2.78
N ALA A 249 -12.32 -13.82 -1.57
CA ALA A 249 -11.36 -13.21 -0.66
C ALA A 249 -9.92 -13.32 -1.18
N ILE A 250 -9.54 -14.47 -1.76
CA ILE A 250 -8.21 -14.68 -2.35
C ILE A 250 -7.95 -13.68 -3.49
N ALA A 251 -8.95 -13.41 -4.33
CA ALA A 251 -8.84 -12.47 -5.45
C ALA A 251 -8.59 -11.01 -5.04
N HIS A 252 -8.91 -10.61 -3.80
CA HIS A 252 -8.62 -9.24 -3.31
C HIS A 252 -7.12 -8.98 -3.13
N VAL A 253 -6.33 -10.04 -2.91
CA VAL A 253 -4.88 -9.96 -2.67
C VAL A 253 -4.06 -10.59 -3.80
N TYR A 254 -4.56 -11.63 -4.44
CA TYR A 254 -3.88 -12.40 -5.49
C TYR A 254 -4.80 -12.70 -6.69
N PRO A 255 -5.13 -11.70 -7.51
CA PRO A 255 -6.00 -11.86 -8.69
C PRO A 255 -5.20 -12.44 -9.88
N ALA A 256 -4.54 -13.58 -9.69
CA ALA A 256 -3.90 -14.30 -10.77
C ALA A 256 -4.96 -14.94 -11.69
N PRO A 257 -4.66 -15.18 -12.99
CA PRO A 257 -5.66 -15.70 -13.94
C PRO A 257 -6.39 -16.96 -13.46
N HIS A 258 -5.69 -17.92 -12.85
CA HIS A 258 -6.28 -19.15 -12.34
C HIS A 258 -7.14 -18.97 -11.08
N VAL A 259 -6.93 -17.89 -10.31
CA VAL A 259 -7.81 -17.50 -9.19
C VAL A 259 -9.06 -16.82 -9.74
N LEU A 260 -8.90 -15.91 -10.69
CA LEU A 260 -10.00 -15.20 -11.30
C LEU A 260 -10.95 -16.15 -12.04
N ALA A 261 -10.42 -17.22 -12.64
CA ALA A 261 -11.22 -18.28 -13.26
C ALA A 261 -12.15 -19.04 -12.29
N GLN A 262 -11.94 -18.91 -10.97
CA GLN A 262 -12.81 -19.52 -9.95
C GLN A 262 -13.97 -18.61 -9.52
N LEU A 263 -13.97 -17.35 -9.98
CA LEU A 263 -15.01 -16.38 -9.66
C LEU A 263 -16.17 -16.48 -10.64
N SER A 264 -17.38 -16.12 -10.17
CA SER A 264 -18.50 -15.89 -11.09
C SER A 264 -18.24 -14.64 -11.95
N SER A 265 -18.89 -14.55 -13.11
CA SER A 265 -18.80 -13.35 -13.96
C SER A 265 -19.25 -12.08 -13.23
N GLU A 266 -20.22 -12.20 -12.32
CA GLU A 266 -20.66 -11.09 -11.48
C GLU A 266 -19.53 -10.61 -10.56
N GLN A 267 -18.85 -11.53 -9.88
CA GLN A 267 -17.70 -11.21 -9.03
C GLN A 267 -16.54 -10.60 -9.82
N GLN A 268 -16.23 -11.15 -11.00
CA GLN A 268 -15.21 -10.58 -11.88
C GLN A 268 -15.57 -9.15 -12.29
N GLY A 269 -16.83 -8.90 -12.67
CA GLY A 269 -17.34 -7.57 -13.00
C GLY A 269 -17.27 -6.59 -11.82
N GLN A 270 -17.64 -7.03 -10.62
CA GLN A 270 -17.52 -6.22 -9.40
C GLN A 270 -16.06 -5.84 -9.10
N LEU A 271 -15.11 -6.78 -9.22
CA LEU A 271 -13.69 -6.48 -9.04
C LEU A 271 -13.15 -5.55 -10.12
N LEU A 272 -13.53 -5.76 -11.38
CA LEU A 272 -13.13 -4.90 -12.49
C LEU A 272 -13.60 -3.45 -12.26
N GLY A 273 -14.87 -3.28 -11.85
CA GLY A 273 -15.42 -1.98 -11.48
C GLY A 273 -14.64 -1.32 -10.34
N ARG A 274 -14.36 -2.05 -9.25
CA ARG A 274 -13.58 -1.53 -8.12
C ARG A 274 -12.19 -1.06 -8.54
N TRP A 275 -11.45 -1.87 -9.29
CA TRP A 275 -10.11 -1.49 -9.75
C TRP A 275 -10.15 -0.31 -10.73
N THR A 276 -11.16 -0.24 -11.59
CA THR A 276 -11.34 0.88 -12.53
C THR A 276 -11.63 2.18 -11.80
N THR A 277 -12.54 2.18 -10.82
CA THR A 277 -12.83 3.35 -9.96
C THR A 277 -11.57 3.79 -9.21
N PHE A 278 -10.85 2.84 -8.60
CA PHE A 278 -9.61 3.14 -7.89
C PHE A 278 -8.56 3.77 -8.82
N LEU A 279 -8.40 3.24 -10.05
CA LEU A 279 -7.49 3.80 -11.05
C LEU A 279 -7.86 5.23 -11.42
N GLN A 280 -9.15 5.53 -11.63
CA GLN A 280 -9.63 6.88 -11.94
C GLN A 280 -9.31 7.88 -10.81
N GLU A 281 -9.54 7.49 -9.56
CA GLU A 281 -9.20 8.31 -8.40
C GLU A 281 -7.68 8.47 -8.24
N ALA A 282 -6.92 7.39 -8.42
CA ALA A 282 -5.46 7.40 -8.32
C ALA A 282 -4.84 8.28 -9.42
N ALA A 283 -5.39 8.28 -10.64
CA ALA A 283 -4.97 9.18 -11.71
C ALA A 283 -5.14 10.65 -11.32
N THR A 284 -6.30 11.01 -10.76
CA THR A 284 -6.57 12.37 -10.27
C THR A 284 -5.57 12.76 -9.17
N TYR A 285 -5.32 11.85 -8.23
CA TYR A 285 -4.37 12.08 -7.15
C TYR A 285 -2.92 12.23 -7.67
N LEU A 286 -2.50 11.39 -8.62
CA LEU A 286 -1.20 11.49 -9.27
C LEU A 286 -1.02 12.85 -9.95
N ARG A 287 -2.03 13.33 -10.69
CA ARG A 287 -2.00 14.66 -11.32
C ARG A 287 -1.79 15.77 -10.29
N ASP A 288 -2.55 15.73 -9.18
CA ASP A 288 -2.48 16.74 -8.14
C ASP A 288 -1.13 16.78 -7.44
N VAL A 289 -0.52 15.61 -7.20
CA VAL A 289 0.83 15.51 -6.64
C VAL A 289 1.86 15.99 -7.66
N TRP A 290 1.76 15.56 -8.93
CA TRP A 290 2.65 15.98 -10.01
C TRP A 290 2.69 17.50 -10.17
N ALA A 291 1.53 18.15 -10.22
CA ALA A 291 1.39 19.59 -10.42
C ALA A 291 1.99 20.45 -9.29
N ARG A 292 2.18 19.87 -8.09
CA ARG A 292 2.76 20.56 -6.93
C ARG A 292 4.26 20.34 -6.76
N ASN A 293 4.88 19.59 -7.67
CA ASN A 293 6.28 19.21 -7.59
C ASN A 293 7.00 19.53 -8.91
N THR A 294 8.34 19.42 -8.89
CA THR A 294 9.21 19.71 -10.03
C THR A 294 9.91 18.45 -10.53
N PHE A 295 9.16 17.33 -10.59
CA PHE A 295 9.71 16.04 -10.97
C PHE A 295 10.25 16.08 -12.40
N ALA A 296 11.46 15.54 -12.59
CA ALA A 296 12.05 15.40 -13.91
C ALA A 296 11.59 14.09 -14.55
N ARG A 297 10.61 14.16 -15.45
CA ARG A 297 9.97 13.00 -16.09
C ARG A 297 10.97 12.03 -16.73
N GLN A 298 12.03 12.54 -17.33
CA GLN A 298 13.03 11.77 -18.07
C GLN A 298 13.97 10.97 -17.17
N THR A 299 14.11 11.36 -15.91
CA THR A 299 15.07 10.71 -14.99
C THR A 299 14.41 10.07 -13.79
N MET A 300 13.28 10.62 -13.34
CA MET A 300 12.58 10.24 -12.12
C MET A 300 13.51 10.16 -10.90
N ILE A 301 14.51 11.04 -10.83
CA ILE A 301 15.41 11.15 -9.68
C ILE A 301 14.88 12.21 -8.72
N VAL A 302 14.80 11.86 -7.44
CA VAL A 302 14.38 12.78 -6.36
C VAL A 302 15.31 13.99 -6.28
N LYS A 303 14.73 15.18 -6.17
CA LYS A 303 15.41 16.43 -5.88
C LYS A 303 14.99 16.99 -4.52
N ARG A 304 15.75 17.95 -4.01
CA ARG A 304 15.39 18.67 -2.79
C ARG A 304 14.06 19.39 -2.99
N GLY A 305 13.11 19.17 -2.08
CA GLY A 305 11.77 19.78 -2.13
C GLY A 305 10.69 18.86 -2.70
N ASP A 306 11.07 17.77 -3.36
CA ASP A 306 10.14 16.78 -3.90
C ASP A 306 9.43 15.99 -2.80
N ASP A 307 8.10 15.89 -2.86
CA ASP A 307 7.31 14.95 -2.06
C ASP A 307 7.32 13.54 -2.66
N SER A 308 8.50 12.93 -2.65
CA SER A 308 8.72 11.59 -3.20
C SER A 308 7.96 10.50 -2.45
N SER A 309 7.66 10.72 -1.17
CA SER A 309 6.93 9.77 -0.35
C SER A 309 5.47 9.66 -0.79
N THR A 310 4.79 10.78 -1.00
CA THR A 310 3.39 10.77 -1.49
C THR A 310 3.32 10.30 -2.94
N TRP A 311 4.24 10.75 -3.80
CA TRP A 311 4.31 10.27 -5.19
C TRP A 311 4.53 8.76 -5.28
N ASN A 312 5.50 8.21 -4.55
CA ASN A 312 5.83 6.78 -4.63
C ASN A 312 4.72 5.87 -4.08
N ALA A 313 3.97 6.33 -3.08
CA ALA A 313 2.77 5.66 -2.60
C ALA A 313 1.70 5.59 -3.71
N ALA A 314 1.37 6.74 -4.30
CA ALA A 314 0.39 6.83 -5.38
C ALA A 314 0.79 6.02 -6.62
N ALA A 315 2.04 6.18 -7.09
CA ALA A 315 2.57 5.44 -8.23
C ALA A 315 2.61 3.93 -7.98
N GLY A 316 2.92 3.53 -6.74
CA GLY A 316 2.84 2.13 -6.31
C GLY A 316 1.43 1.57 -6.37
N ALA A 317 0.46 2.30 -5.84
CA ALA A 317 -0.93 1.90 -5.81
C ALA A 317 -1.52 1.80 -7.23
N TRP A 318 -1.24 2.82 -8.05
CA TRP A 318 -1.58 2.84 -9.47
C TRP A 318 -1.05 1.62 -10.20
N ASN A 319 0.24 1.30 -10.07
CA ASN A 319 0.82 0.15 -10.76
C ASN A 319 0.22 -1.17 -10.28
N LYS A 320 -0.05 -1.33 -8.97
CA LYS A 320 -0.73 -2.53 -8.47
C LYS A 320 -2.15 -2.65 -9.03
N ALA A 321 -2.93 -1.58 -8.96
CA ALA A 321 -4.30 -1.54 -9.45
C ALA A 321 -4.35 -1.83 -10.95
N ARG A 322 -3.44 -1.23 -11.72
CA ARG A 322 -3.29 -1.45 -13.15
C ARG A 322 -2.93 -2.90 -13.47
N ASP A 323 -1.95 -3.47 -12.77
CA ASP A 323 -1.56 -4.88 -12.98
C ASP A 323 -2.77 -5.80 -12.70
N ASN A 324 -3.55 -5.54 -11.65
CA ASN A 324 -4.75 -6.33 -11.32
C ASN A 324 -5.91 -6.11 -12.30
N TRP A 325 -6.08 -4.88 -12.82
CA TRP A 325 -7.06 -4.55 -13.85
C TRP A 325 -6.75 -5.28 -15.16
N ILE A 326 -5.48 -5.32 -15.59
CA ILE A 326 -5.05 -6.11 -16.76
C ILE A 326 -5.31 -7.60 -16.54
N ASN A 327 -5.02 -8.15 -15.35
CA ASN A 327 -5.33 -9.55 -15.05
C ASN A 327 -6.83 -9.86 -15.23
N LEU A 328 -7.72 -8.96 -14.81
CA LEU A 328 -9.17 -9.11 -14.99
C LEU A 328 -9.59 -9.01 -16.44
N LEU A 329 -9.03 -8.08 -17.22
CA LEU A 329 -9.32 -8.00 -18.66
C LEU A 329 -8.98 -9.32 -19.37
N TYR A 330 -7.80 -9.88 -19.09
CA TYR A 330 -7.41 -11.18 -19.65
C TYR A 330 -8.30 -12.32 -19.15
N ALA A 331 -8.66 -12.34 -17.87
CA ALA A 331 -9.56 -13.37 -17.33
C ALA A 331 -10.98 -13.30 -17.94
N LEU A 332 -11.40 -12.12 -18.37
CA LEU A 332 -12.71 -11.87 -19.00
C LEU A 332 -12.68 -11.98 -20.53
N GLY A 333 -11.53 -12.18 -21.16
CA GLY A 333 -11.40 -12.13 -22.63
C GLY A 333 -11.66 -10.73 -23.21
N MET A 334 -11.39 -9.68 -22.42
CA MET A 334 -11.63 -8.27 -22.75
C MET A 334 -10.34 -7.53 -23.14
N GLU A 335 -9.35 -8.22 -23.69
CA GLU A 335 -8.07 -7.63 -24.11
C GLU A 335 -8.25 -6.54 -25.17
N PHE A 336 -9.36 -6.57 -25.93
CA PHE A 336 -9.72 -5.51 -26.89
C PHE A 336 -9.77 -4.11 -26.24
N VAL A 337 -10.08 -4.03 -24.94
CA VAL A 337 -10.07 -2.76 -24.19
C VAL A 337 -8.69 -2.11 -24.22
N LEU A 338 -7.61 -2.90 -24.25
CA LEU A 338 -6.25 -2.36 -24.32
C LEU A 338 -5.93 -1.75 -25.69
N GLU A 339 -6.68 -2.08 -26.75
CA GLU A 339 -6.51 -1.45 -28.06
C GLU A 339 -6.98 0.01 -28.03
N GLU A 340 -8.01 0.31 -27.25
CA GLU A 340 -8.55 1.67 -27.09
C GLU A 340 -7.94 2.40 -25.90
N LEU A 341 -7.67 1.68 -24.81
CA LEU A 341 -7.34 2.21 -23.50
C LEU A 341 -6.28 1.36 -22.80
N CYS A 342 -5.02 1.56 -23.16
CA CYS A 342 -3.87 0.96 -22.48
C CYS A 342 -3.18 1.98 -21.59
N PHE A 343 -3.60 2.07 -20.32
CA PHE A 343 -2.96 2.99 -19.40
C PHE A 343 -1.47 2.68 -19.23
N GLY A 344 -0.62 3.70 -19.20
CA GLY A 344 0.80 3.54 -18.84
C GLY A 344 0.98 3.20 -17.35
N LYS A 345 2.17 2.71 -16.98
CA LYS A 345 2.59 2.63 -15.56
C LYS A 345 2.91 4.03 -15.04
N ALA A 346 2.90 4.22 -13.73
CA ALA A 346 3.45 5.42 -13.07
C ALA A 346 4.81 5.08 -12.45
N LEU A 347 5.88 5.74 -12.89
CA LEU A 347 7.22 5.45 -12.38
C LEU A 347 7.42 6.04 -10.98
N ARG A 348 8.01 5.27 -10.08
CA ARG A 348 8.44 5.76 -8.77
C ARG A 348 9.70 6.61 -8.95
N LEU A 349 9.83 7.63 -8.10
CA LEU A 349 11.06 8.39 -7.97
C LEU A 349 12.13 7.53 -7.27
N MET A 350 13.32 7.55 -7.86
CA MET A 350 14.53 6.93 -7.32
C MET A 350 15.33 7.94 -6.51
N ALA A 351 15.83 7.51 -5.36
CA ALA A 351 16.69 8.34 -4.53
C ALA A 351 18.02 8.63 -5.27
N ALA A 352 18.53 9.86 -5.13
CA ALA A 352 19.68 10.32 -5.91
C ALA A 352 20.98 9.55 -5.60
N ASP A 353 21.15 9.12 -4.36
CA ASP A 353 22.23 8.26 -3.88
C ASP A 353 22.17 6.85 -4.50
N VAL A 354 20.97 6.25 -4.56
CA VAL A 354 20.75 4.96 -5.24
C VAL A 354 21.04 5.09 -6.74
N ALA A 355 20.56 6.16 -7.38
CA ALA A 355 20.85 6.42 -8.79
C ALA A 355 22.36 6.61 -9.05
N ALA A 356 23.08 7.25 -8.13
CA ALA A 356 24.54 7.39 -8.22
C ALA A 356 25.25 6.03 -8.05
N TRP A 357 24.78 5.18 -7.13
CA TRP A 357 25.31 3.84 -6.92
C TRP A 357 25.16 2.96 -8.17
N HIS A 358 23.98 2.92 -8.80
CA HIS A 358 23.78 2.20 -10.07
C HIS A 358 24.76 2.68 -11.15
N ARG A 359 24.93 4.00 -11.31
CA ARG A 359 25.90 4.57 -12.26
C ARG A 359 27.34 4.15 -11.96
N SER A 360 27.76 4.17 -10.69
CA SER A 360 29.10 3.72 -10.31
C SER A 360 29.34 2.22 -10.56
N ALA A 361 28.28 1.42 -10.55
CA ALA A 361 28.32 0.00 -10.89
C ALA A 361 28.21 -0.27 -12.40
N GLY A 362 28.30 0.78 -13.25
CA GLY A 362 28.20 0.67 -14.70
C GLY A 362 26.77 0.46 -15.22
N GLN A 363 25.76 0.62 -14.37
CA GLN A 363 24.35 0.49 -14.76
C GLN A 363 23.71 1.85 -15.03
N GLY A 364 22.80 1.90 -16.01
CA GLY A 364 22.00 3.07 -16.34
C GLY A 364 20.77 3.24 -15.45
N LEU A 365 19.87 4.14 -15.87
CA LEU A 365 18.51 4.18 -15.33
C LEU A 365 17.75 2.93 -15.76
N ASP A 366 16.77 2.51 -14.95
CA ASP A 366 15.85 1.44 -15.31
C ASP A 366 15.16 1.76 -16.66
N PRO A 367 15.17 0.85 -17.65
CA PRO A 367 14.57 1.08 -18.97
C PRO A 367 13.08 1.48 -18.93
N ASN A 368 12.34 1.10 -17.88
CA ASN A 368 10.95 1.53 -17.67
C ASN A 368 10.82 3.07 -17.56
N THR A 369 11.90 3.76 -17.17
CA THR A 369 11.96 5.23 -17.13
C THR A 369 11.79 5.83 -18.53
N GLN A 370 12.36 5.21 -19.56
CA GLN A 370 12.25 5.67 -20.94
C GLN A 370 10.82 5.47 -21.47
N VAL A 371 10.21 4.31 -21.19
CA VAL A 371 8.81 4.03 -21.56
C VAL A 371 7.86 5.05 -20.93
N TRP A 372 8.02 5.34 -19.64
CA TRP A 372 7.25 6.37 -18.93
C TRP A 372 7.44 7.77 -19.53
N ALA A 373 8.66 8.13 -19.90
CA ALA A 373 8.95 9.41 -20.51
C ALA A 373 8.29 9.56 -21.89
N ALA A 374 8.11 8.45 -22.62
CA ALA A 374 7.55 8.44 -23.98
C ALA A 374 6.02 8.38 -24.04
N LEU A 375 5.35 7.72 -23.08
CA LEU A 375 3.90 7.49 -23.12
C LEU A 375 3.09 8.59 -22.43
N PRO A 376 1.88 8.95 -22.89
CA PRO A 376 1.00 9.88 -22.17
C PRO A 376 0.82 9.53 -20.69
N LEU A 377 0.66 10.56 -19.85
CA LEU A 377 0.56 10.36 -18.41
C LEU A 377 -0.80 9.70 -18.08
N PRO A 378 -0.85 8.81 -17.06
CA PRO A 378 -2.06 8.15 -16.60
C PRO A 378 -3.34 8.99 -16.56
N TRP A 379 -3.23 10.21 -16.02
CA TRP A 379 -4.36 11.12 -15.87
C TRP A 379 -4.75 11.84 -17.15
N GLU A 380 -3.84 11.99 -18.11
CA GLU A 380 -4.15 12.55 -19.42
C GLU A 380 -5.01 11.58 -20.22
N VAL A 381 -4.68 10.28 -20.12
CA VAL A 381 -5.43 9.17 -20.73
C VAL A 381 -6.80 9.01 -20.08
N PHE A 382 -6.86 8.94 -18.75
CA PHE A 382 -8.14 8.84 -18.04
C PHE A 382 -9.07 10.04 -18.26
N ALA A 383 -8.53 11.24 -18.43
CA ALA A 383 -9.31 12.44 -18.72
C ALA A 383 -9.73 12.55 -20.20
N GLY A 384 -9.30 11.63 -21.07
CA GLY A 384 -9.57 11.69 -22.52
C GLY A 384 -8.81 12.81 -23.24
N THR A 385 -7.82 13.43 -22.59
CA THR A 385 -6.99 14.51 -23.16
C THR A 385 -5.81 14.00 -23.99
N ALA A 386 -5.49 12.71 -23.85
CA ALA A 386 -4.50 12.00 -24.66
C ALA A 386 -4.94 10.56 -24.90
N THR A 387 -4.50 9.97 -26.01
CA THR A 387 -4.77 8.56 -26.34
C THR A 387 -3.54 7.70 -26.06
N CYS A 388 -3.74 6.55 -25.41
CA CYS A 388 -2.68 5.57 -25.18
C CYS A 388 -3.22 4.16 -25.48
N THR A 389 -2.73 3.57 -26.56
CA THR A 389 -3.16 2.27 -27.10
C THR A 389 -2.12 1.19 -26.84
N ARG A 390 -2.50 -0.08 -26.97
CA ARG A 390 -1.58 -1.23 -26.90
C ARG A 390 -0.37 -1.04 -27.82
N ALA A 391 -0.60 -0.60 -29.06
CA ALA A 391 0.44 -0.38 -30.06
C ALA A 391 1.46 0.69 -29.62
N GLN A 392 0.99 1.80 -29.03
CA GLN A 392 1.88 2.85 -28.52
C GLN A 392 2.74 2.34 -27.36
N VAL A 393 2.15 1.58 -26.43
CA VAL A 393 2.89 0.97 -25.32
C VAL A 393 3.91 -0.04 -25.82
N ALA A 394 3.55 -0.91 -26.76
CA ALA A 394 4.46 -1.87 -27.38
C ALA A 394 5.67 -1.17 -28.03
N ALA A 395 5.42 -0.12 -28.81
CA ALA A 395 6.48 0.64 -29.49
C ALA A 395 7.43 1.30 -28.49
N ALA A 396 6.89 1.94 -27.43
CA ALA A 396 7.70 2.56 -26.39
C ALA A 396 8.55 1.52 -25.62
N CYS A 397 7.98 0.34 -25.32
CA CYS A 397 8.74 -0.76 -24.71
C CYS A 397 9.88 -1.25 -25.61
N GLN A 398 9.62 -1.47 -26.89
CA GLN A 398 10.62 -1.93 -27.86
C GLN A 398 11.77 -0.93 -28.00
N GLN A 399 11.46 0.37 -28.09
CA GLN A 399 12.46 1.44 -28.13
C GLN A 399 13.36 1.47 -26.87
N ALA A 400 12.80 1.13 -25.71
CA ALA A 400 13.53 1.00 -24.46
C ALA A 400 14.23 -0.36 -24.26
N GLY A 401 14.15 -1.28 -25.23
CA GLY A 401 14.72 -2.63 -25.12
C GLY A 401 13.97 -3.56 -24.16
N LEU A 402 12.68 -3.32 -23.93
CA LEU A 402 11.81 -4.13 -23.08
C LEU A 402 10.84 -4.99 -23.90
N ASP A 403 10.64 -6.24 -23.47
CA ASP A 403 9.53 -7.08 -23.92
C ASP A 403 8.23 -6.61 -23.23
N PRO A 404 7.25 -6.04 -23.95
CA PRO A 404 6.07 -5.43 -23.34
C PRO A 404 5.17 -6.41 -22.59
N GLU A 405 5.14 -7.68 -23.01
CA GLU A 405 4.34 -8.74 -22.38
C GLU A 405 5.02 -9.20 -21.09
N LYS A 406 6.32 -9.55 -21.15
CA LYS A 406 7.07 -10.05 -19.98
C LYS A 406 7.33 -9.00 -18.91
N SER A 407 7.49 -7.74 -19.31
CA SER A 407 7.71 -6.62 -18.39
C SER A 407 6.43 -6.15 -17.69
N GLY A 408 5.27 -6.72 -18.03
CA GLY A 408 3.98 -6.38 -17.44
C GLY A 408 3.44 -5.02 -17.88
N TRP A 409 3.83 -4.55 -19.07
CA TRP A 409 3.20 -3.38 -19.68
C TRP A 409 1.93 -3.77 -20.44
N LEU A 410 1.87 -4.93 -21.08
CA LEU A 410 0.68 -5.34 -21.84
C LEU A 410 -0.06 -6.56 -21.27
N ALA A 411 0.64 -7.43 -20.54
CA ALA A 411 0.06 -8.67 -20.02
C ALA A 411 0.25 -8.86 -18.51
N PRO A 412 -0.54 -9.79 -17.93
CA PRO A 412 -0.24 -10.43 -16.65
C PRO A 412 1.22 -10.87 -16.56
N ARG A 413 1.89 -10.52 -15.47
CA ARG A 413 3.26 -10.99 -15.25
C ARG A 413 3.23 -12.47 -14.86
N PRO A 414 4.16 -13.29 -15.40
CA PRO A 414 4.29 -14.66 -14.93
C PRO A 414 4.74 -14.67 -13.47
N HIS A 415 3.96 -15.35 -12.64
CA HIS A 415 4.33 -15.64 -11.26
C HIS A 415 5.03 -16.98 -11.18
N GLY A 416 6.09 -17.04 -10.38
CA GLY A 416 6.84 -18.26 -10.11
C GLY A 416 7.10 -18.37 -8.62
N VAL A 417 7.12 -19.60 -8.13
CA VAL A 417 7.40 -19.90 -6.72
C VAL A 417 8.87 -19.64 -6.43
N VAL A 418 9.15 -18.78 -5.46
CA VAL A 418 10.52 -18.56 -4.98
C VAL A 418 10.79 -19.32 -3.69
N LYS A 419 12.06 -19.60 -3.39
CA LYS A 419 12.43 -20.21 -2.10
C LYS A 419 12.13 -19.24 -0.95
N PHE A 420 11.66 -19.78 0.17
CA PHE A 420 11.51 -19.00 1.39
C PHE A 420 12.88 -18.47 1.82
N ARG A 421 12.92 -17.21 2.22
CA ARG A 421 14.09 -16.58 2.85
C ARG A 421 13.60 -15.78 4.04
N PRO A 422 14.21 -15.97 5.23
CA PRO A 422 13.87 -15.19 6.40
C PRO A 422 14.00 -13.69 6.16
N THR A 423 13.08 -12.92 6.72
CA THR A 423 13.07 -11.47 6.65
C THR A 423 14.34 -10.90 7.27
N PRO A 424 15.19 -10.19 6.51
CA PRO A 424 16.37 -9.56 7.05
C PRO A 424 16.02 -8.33 7.90
N GLU A 425 16.86 -8.00 8.88
CA GLU A 425 16.83 -6.67 9.48
C GLU A 425 17.34 -5.64 8.46
N LEU A 426 16.72 -4.47 8.43
CA LEU A 426 17.03 -3.44 7.43
C LEU A 426 17.28 -2.08 8.07
N VAL A 427 18.32 -1.39 7.61
CA VAL A 427 18.60 0.02 7.87
C VAL A 427 18.62 0.73 6.53
N HIS A 428 17.61 1.56 6.26
CA HIS A 428 17.45 2.27 4.98
C HIS A 428 17.60 1.37 3.74
N GLY A 429 16.97 0.19 3.77
CA GLY A 429 17.02 -0.78 2.67
C GLY A 429 18.25 -1.67 2.65
N VAL A 430 19.28 -1.40 3.46
CA VAL A 430 20.48 -2.24 3.56
C VAL A 430 20.28 -3.31 4.63
N ARG A 431 20.59 -4.56 4.28
CA ARG A 431 20.54 -5.71 5.18
C ARG A 431 21.57 -5.60 6.30
N ILE A 432 21.12 -5.77 7.53
CA ILE A 432 21.93 -5.88 8.74
C ILE A 432 21.64 -7.25 9.37
N SER A 433 22.67 -7.95 9.84
CA SER A 433 22.50 -9.29 10.42
C SER A 433 22.02 -9.25 11.88
N ASN A 434 22.26 -8.15 12.59
CA ASN A 434 21.98 -8.02 14.01
C ASN A 434 20.89 -6.93 14.28
N PRO A 435 19.75 -7.29 14.91
CA PRO A 435 18.66 -6.33 15.19
C PRO A 435 19.04 -5.22 16.17
N TYR A 436 19.98 -5.47 17.08
CA TYR A 436 20.50 -4.46 18.01
C TYR A 436 21.26 -3.40 17.24
N LEU A 437 22.22 -3.83 16.40
CA LEU A 437 22.98 -2.92 15.57
C LEU A 437 22.06 -2.15 14.63
N ALA A 438 21.07 -2.80 14.02
CA ALA A 438 20.08 -2.13 13.17
C ALA A 438 19.32 -1.02 13.91
N THR A 439 18.94 -1.27 15.17
CA THR A 439 18.28 -0.29 16.03
C THR A 439 19.18 0.90 16.36
N VAL A 440 20.43 0.64 16.73
CA VAL A 440 21.44 1.68 17.01
C VAL A 440 21.66 2.55 15.77
N LEU A 441 21.91 1.94 14.61
CA LEU A 441 22.15 2.66 13.34
C LEU A 441 20.96 3.55 12.95
N LYS A 442 19.72 3.06 13.10
CA LYS A 442 18.50 3.85 12.88
C LYS A 442 18.42 5.06 13.80
N ARG A 443 18.69 4.86 15.11
CA ARG A 443 18.66 5.93 16.11
C ARG A 443 19.67 7.03 15.79
N HIS A 444 20.85 6.66 15.31
CA HIS A 444 21.89 7.61 14.87
C HIS A 444 21.66 8.17 13.46
N ARG A 445 20.56 7.79 12.80
CA ARG A 445 20.24 8.21 11.42
C ARG A 445 21.43 7.94 10.48
N TYR A 446 22.03 6.77 10.61
CA TYR A 446 23.08 6.31 9.71
C TYR A 446 22.44 5.75 8.45
N PHE A 447 22.77 6.31 7.29
CA PHE A 447 22.16 5.97 6.00
C PHE A 447 23.18 5.25 5.11
N SER A 448 22.68 4.44 4.17
CA SER A 448 23.51 3.90 3.08
C SER A 448 24.26 5.04 2.38
N GLY A 449 25.57 4.95 2.29
CA GLY A 449 26.40 5.95 1.58
C GLY A 449 26.81 7.20 2.38
N LYS A 450 26.45 7.33 3.66
CA LYS A 450 27.10 8.34 4.52
C LYS A 450 28.45 7.83 4.98
N ALA A 451 29.49 8.66 4.87
CA ALA A 451 30.77 8.39 5.50
C ALA A 451 30.57 8.26 7.02
N ALA A 452 31.06 7.18 7.61
CA ALA A 452 31.17 7.08 9.06
C ALA A 452 32.17 8.14 9.53
N TRP A 453 31.79 8.89 10.57
CA TRP A 453 32.70 9.84 11.19
C TRP A 453 33.54 9.02 12.17
N PRO A 454 34.86 8.89 11.96
CA PRO A 454 35.69 8.24 12.95
C PRO A 454 35.61 9.04 14.25
N LEU A 455 35.46 8.36 15.39
CA LEU A 455 35.53 9.01 16.70
C LEU A 455 36.91 9.66 16.94
N HIS A 456 37.94 9.16 16.24
CA HIS A 456 39.27 9.73 16.16
C HIS A 456 39.69 9.78 14.69
N PRO A 457 39.51 10.91 13.98
CA PRO A 457 40.17 11.11 12.70
C PRO A 457 41.64 11.36 13.01
N GLU A 458 42.49 10.34 12.82
CA GLU A 458 43.93 10.56 12.69
C GLU A 458 44.24 11.24 11.36
#